data_AF-A0A9E4G4U9-F1
#
_entry.id   AF-A0A9E4G4U9-F1
#
_cell.length_a   1.000
_cell.length_b   1.000
_cell.length_c   1.000
_cell.angle_alpha   90.00
_cell.angle_beta   90.00
_cell.angle_gamma   90.00
#
_symmetry.space_group_name_H-M   'P 1'
#
loop_
_entity.id
_entity.type
_entity.pdbx_description
1 polymer ?
#
loop_
_entity_poly.entity_id
_entity_poly.type
_entity_poly.pdbx_seq_one_letter_code
_entity_poly.pdbx_strand_id
1 'polypeptide(L)'
;MDLIQRGFIQAVDVWNSVTGTVEVCFRNAGMLVFLDATYVERLLTDLESYERDGMTCGKIDRIGTVVLLDYPAAPTEQPAENALPLYDSTPQSICQIKLIETLFLRAEPAGEIIGLVWLYSEVPVFKIRGDWYFIEFQGQVGYISRDYRKVLWGDCA
;
A
#
# COMPACT_ATOMS: atom_id res chain seq x y z
N MET A 1 -3.42 -8.09 -8.05
CA MET A 1 -4.77 -8.60 -7.67
C MET A 1 -5.81 -7.81 -8.44
N ASP A 2 -6.79 -8.47 -9.06
CA ASP A 2 -7.81 -7.86 -9.92
C ASP A 2 -8.93 -7.21 -9.09
N LEU A 3 -9.35 -6.00 -9.47
CA LEU A 3 -10.43 -5.27 -8.81
C LEU A 3 -11.79 -5.95 -8.97
N ILE A 4 -11.99 -6.70 -10.06
CA ILE A 4 -13.23 -7.43 -10.32
C ILE A 4 -13.45 -8.49 -9.23
N GLN A 5 -12.39 -9.13 -8.76
CA GLN A 5 -12.46 -10.15 -7.71
C GLN A 5 -12.61 -9.55 -6.30
N ARG A 6 -12.36 -8.25 -6.13
CA ARG A 6 -12.48 -7.53 -4.86
C ARG A 6 -13.86 -6.89 -4.65
N GLY A 7 -14.86 -7.25 -5.46
CA GLY A 7 -16.22 -6.71 -5.31
C GLY A 7 -16.35 -5.27 -5.82
N PHE A 8 -15.85 -5.00 -7.02
CA PHE A 8 -16.02 -3.70 -7.69
C PHE A 8 -17.48 -3.25 -7.70
N ILE A 9 -17.75 -2.03 -7.21
CA ILE A 9 -19.06 -1.39 -7.27
C ILE A 9 -19.04 -0.31 -8.35
N GLN A 10 -18.19 0.71 -8.17
CA GLN A 10 -18.17 1.93 -8.99
C GLN A 10 -16.76 2.53 -9.04
N ALA A 11 -16.53 3.41 -10.01
CA ALA A 11 -15.28 4.16 -10.10
C ALA A 11 -15.49 5.55 -10.71
N VAL A 12 -14.63 6.48 -10.33
CA VAL A 12 -14.54 7.83 -10.89
C VAL A 12 -13.12 8.04 -11.37
N ASP A 13 -12.98 8.42 -12.64
CA ASP A 13 -11.69 8.76 -13.24
C ASP A 13 -11.48 10.28 -13.18
N VAL A 14 -10.41 10.70 -12.49
CA VAL A 14 -10.01 12.10 -12.37
C VAL A 14 -8.82 12.33 -13.30
N TRP A 15 -9.08 13.03 -14.41
CA TRP A 15 -8.16 13.20 -15.53
C TRP A 15 -7.70 14.66 -15.71
N ASN A 16 -6.73 14.87 -16.60
CA ASN A 16 -6.09 16.15 -16.94
C ASN A 16 -5.13 16.69 -15.88
N SER A 17 -5.62 17.46 -14.91
CA SER A 17 -4.78 18.10 -13.90
C SER A 17 -5.54 18.29 -12.58
N VAL A 18 -4.83 18.08 -11.48
CA VAL A 18 -5.32 18.28 -10.12
C VAL A 18 -4.40 19.31 -9.44
N THR A 19 -4.94 20.47 -9.08
CA THR A 19 -4.22 21.48 -8.30
C THR A 19 -4.79 21.51 -6.89
N GLY A 20 -4.06 20.95 -5.92
CA GLY A 20 -4.53 20.78 -4.55
C GLY A 20 -5.18 19.42 -4.33
N THR A 21 -6.21 19.35 -3.49
CA THR A 21 -6.90 18.10 -3.16
C THR A 21 -8.28 18.05 -3.82
N VAL A 22 -8.58 16.94 -4.48
CA VAL A 22 -9.90 16.62 -5.02
C VAL A 22 -10.55 15.59 -4.11
N GLU A 23 -11.79 15.85 -3.74
CA GLU A 23 -12.62 14.91 -2.98
C GLU A 23 -13.56 14.17 -3.94
N VAL A 24 -13.56 12.85 -3.86
CA VAL A 24 -14.43 11.97 -4.63
C VAL A 24 -15.37 11.27 -3.66
N CYS A 25 -16.68 11.34 -3.91
CA CYS A 25 -17.71 10.78 -3.05
C CYS A 25 -18.63 9.83 -3.82
N PHE A 26 -18.98 8.71 -3.20
CA PHE A 26 -19.91 7.71 -3.71
C PHE A 26 -21.12 7.60 -2.80
N ARG A 27 -22.31 7.40 -3.38
CA ARG A 27 -23.55 7.20 -2.61
C ARG A 27 -23.61 5.85 -1.89
N ASN A 28 -22.82 4.89 -2.35
CA ASN A 28 -22.78 3.55 -1.78
C ASN A 28 -21.68 3.47 -0.73
N ALA A 29 -21.97 2.75 0.35
CA ALA A 29 -20.99 2.45 1.38
C ALA A 29 -19.97 1.40 0.85
N GLY A 30 -18.73 1.51 1.28
CA GLY A 30 -17.68 0.58 0.86
C GLY A 30 -16.28 1.08 1.24
N MET A 31 -15.26 0.40 0.71
CA MET A 31 -13.87 0.85 0.82
C MET A 31 -13.43 1.56 -0.45
N LEU A 32 -12.53 2.53 -0.32
CA LEU A 32 -11.95 3.23 -1.45
C LEU A 32 -10.53 2.73 -1.72
N VAL A 33 -10.23 2.58 -3.01
CA VAL A 33 -8.87 2.33 -3.51
C VAL A 33 -8.58 3.30 -4.65
N PHE A 34 -7.31 3.59 -4.86
CA PHE A 34 -6.85 4.54 -5.88
C PHE A 34 -5.90 3.85 -6.85
N LEU A 35 -6.21 3.96 -8.14
CA LEU A 35 -5.33 3.60 -9.23
C LEU A 35 -4.56 4.84 -9.68
N ASP A 36 -3.33 4.98 -9.22
CA ASP A 36 -2.50 6.15 -9.46
C ASP A 36 -2.01 6.17 -10.93
N ALA A 37 -2.42 7.21 -11.67
CA ALA A 37 -2.07 7.38 -13.08
C ALA A 37 -0.66 7.97 -13.29
N THR A 38 0.07 8.28 -12.20
CA THR A 38 1.49 8.67 -12.25
C THR A 38 2.38 7.50 -12.68
N TYR A 39 1.92 6.26 -12.54
CA TYR A 39 2.69 5.05 -12.85
C TYR A 39 2.26 4.41 -14.17
N VAL A 40 3.25 3.93 -14.95
CA VAL A 40 3.02 3.05 -16.11
C VAL A 40 2.87 1.62 -15.57
N GLU A 41 1.68 1.05 -15.77
CA GLU A 41 0.95 0.16 -14.85
C GLU A 41 0.49 0.90 -13.59
N ARG A 42 -0.82 1.17 -13.53
CA ARG A 42 -1.41 1.96 -12.45
C ARG A 42 -1.25 1.23 -11.13
N LEU A 43 -0.57 1.85 -10.18
CA LEU A 43 -0.43 1.34 -8.83
C LEU A 43 -1.76 1.43 -8.10
N LEU A 44 -2.24 0.30 -7.59
CA LEU A 44 -3.43 0.23 -6.75
C LEU A 44 -3.05 0.40 -5.27
N THR A 45 -3.52 1.47 -4.63
CA THR A 45 -3.33 1.72 -3.19
C THR A 45 -4.67 1.83 -2.47
N ASP A 46 -4.73 1.43 -1.20
CA ASP A 46 -5.89 1.72 -0.38
C ASP A 46 -5.98 3.24 -0.13
N LEU A 47 -7.20 3.78 -0.21
CA LEU A 47 -7.48 5.19 -0.01
C LEU A 47 -8.27 5.37 1.27
N GLU A 48 -7.80 6.25 2.17
CA GLU A 48 -8.53 6.57 3.39
C GLU A 48 -9.92 7.12 3.05
N SER A 49 -10.94 6.38 3.48
CA SER A 49 -12.34 6.73 3.26
C SER A 49 -12.99 7.28 4.52
N TYR A 50 -13.83 8.28 4.38
CA TYR A 50 -14.67 8.83 5.45
C TYR A 50 -16.10 9.06 4.98
N GLU A 51 -17.03 9.19 5.91
CA GLU A 51 -18.43 9.49 5.59
C GLU A 51 -18.66 11.01 5.58
N ARG A 52 -19.34 11.50 4.53
CA ARG A 52 -19.86 12.87 4.49
C ARG A 52 -21.20 12.89 3.79
N ASP A 53 -22.21 13.48 4.43
CA ASP A 53 -23.58 13.60 3.88
C ASP A 53 -24.19 12.25 3.45
N GLY A 54 -23.88 11.17 4.16
CA GLY A 54 -24.32 9.81 3.82
C GLY A 54 -23.61 9.19 2.62
N MET A 55 -22.49 9.78 2.17
CA MET A 55 -21.65 9.28 1.08
C MET A 55 -20.28 8.83 1.61
N THR A 56 -19.70 7.81 0.99
CA THR A 56 -18.31 7.41 1.21
C THR A 56 -17.40 8.26 0.35
N CYS A 57 -16.54 9.04 0.99
CA CYS A 57 -15.66 10.01 0.34
C CYS A 57 -14.19 9.70 0.60
N GLY A 58 -13.33 10.11 -0.33
CA GLY A 58 -11.88 10.03 -0.22
C GLY A 58 -11.21 11.21 -0.93
N LYS A 59 -9.98 11.54 -0.51
CA LYS A 59 -9.22 12.69 -1.02
C LYS A 59 -8.00 12.25 -1.80
N ILE A 60 -7.86 12.74 -3.02
CA ILE A 60 -6.68 12.51 -3.87
C ILE A 60 -5.99 13.84 -4.19
N ASP A 61 -4.68 13.80 -4.35
CA ASP A 61 -3.84 14.94 -4.73
C ASP A 61 -3.21 14.77 -6.13
N ARG A 62 -3.54 13.68 -6.82
CA ARG A 62 -2.99 13.26 -8.10
C ARG A 62 -4.08 12.76 -9.03
N ILE A 63 -3.79 12.74 -10.33
CA ILE A 63 -4.66 12.14 -11.34
C ILE A 63 -4.68 10.61 -11.20
N GLY A 64 -5.83 10.02 -11.47
CA GLY A 64 -6.02 8.58 -11.35
C GLY A 64 -7.48 8.21 -11.20
N THR A 65 -7.74 6.94 -10.91
CA THR A 65 -9.10 6.42 -10.77
C THR A 65 -9.35 6.04 -9.32
N VAL A 66 -10.36 6.64 -8.69
CA VAL A 66 -10.85 6.21 -7.38
C VAL A 66 -11.92 5.16 -7.61
N VAL A 67 -11.78 4.02 -6.94
CA VAL A 67 -12.66 2.87 -7.09
C VAL A 67 -13.31 2.58 -5.74
N LEU A 68 -14.63 2.46 -5.73
CA LEU A 68 -15.41 1.94 -4.63
C LEU A 68 -15.53 0.42 -4.78
N LEU A 69 -15.08 -0.28 -3.76
CA LEU A 69 -15.28 -1.71 -3.60
C LEU A 69 -16.31 -1.95 -2.50
N ASP A 70 -17.02 -3.06 -2.58
CA ASP A 70 -17.80 -3.55 -1.46
C ASP A 70 -16.90 -3.71 -0.23
N TYR A 71 -17.48 -3.57 0.97
CA TYR A 71 -16.73 -3.99 2.14
C TYR A 71 -16.44 -5.48 1.97
N PRO A 72 -15.18 -5.94 2.12
CA PRO A 72 -14.96 -7.36 2.28
C PRO A 72 -15.88 -7.77 3.41
N ALA A 73 -16.67 -8.84 3.18
CA ALA A 73 -17.57 -9.36 4.20
C ALA A 73 -16.82 -9.31 5.52
N ALA A 74 -17.34 -8.54 6.49
CA ALA A 74 -16.71 -8.37 7.78
C ALA A 74 -16.23 -9.75 8.21
N PRO A 75 -14.96 -9.93 8.61
CA PRO A 75 -14.47 -11.24 9.02
C PRO A 75 -15.50 -11.77 9.99
N THR A 76 -16.22 -12.84 9.63
CA THR A 76 -17.30 -13.36 10.45
C THR A 76 -16.69 -13.60 11.82
N GLU A 77 -17.15 -12.85 12.83
CA GLU A 77 -16.77 -13.03 14.21
C GLU A 77 -17.11 -14.48 14.59
N GLN A 78 -16.11 -15.36 14.49
CA GLN A 78 -16.17 -16.66 15.09
C GLN A 78 -16.05 -16.42 16.60
N PRO A 79 -16.98 -16.95 17.42
CA PRO A 79 -17.03 -16.62 18.84
C PRO A 79 -15.69 -16.92 19.50
N ALA A 80 -15.17 -15.89 20.19
CA ALA A 80 -13.99 -15.97 21.02
C ALA A 80 -14.25 -16.91 22.20
N GLU A 81 -13.94 -18.19 22.03
CA GLU A 81 -13.85 -19.12 23.15
C GLU A 81 -12.49 -19.80 23.11
N ASN A 82 -11.72 -19.49 24.15
CA ASN A 82 -10.34 -19.90 24.45
C ASN A 82 -9.26 -19.07 23.74
N ALA A 83 -9.05 -17.86 24.28
CA ALA A 83 -7.83 -17.09 24.08
C ALA A 83 -6.59 -17.92 24.50
N LEU A 84 -5.93 -18.49 23.50
CA LEU A 84 -4.54 -18.94 23.56
C LEU A 84 -3.64 -17.71 23.36
N PRO A 85 -2.42 -17.67 23.92
CA PRO A 85 -1.63 -16.45 23.98
C PRO A 85 -1.34 -15.91 22.58
N LEU A 86 -1.49 -14.60 22.41
CA LEU A 86 -1.15 -13.84 21.20
C LEU A 86 0.30 -14.15 20.80
N TYR A 87 0.49 -15.04 19.83
CA TYR A 87 1.71 -15.13 19.06
C TYR A 87 1.50 -14.35 17.75
N ASP A 88 1.89 -13.08 17.84
CA ASP A 88 2.15 -12.19 16.72
C ASP A 88 3.08 -12.88 15.71
N SER A 89 2.54 -13.20 14.53
CA SER A 89 3.28 -13.83 13.43
C SER A 89 3.19 -13.04 12.12
N THR A 90 2.70 -11.79 12.17
CA THR A 90 3.06 -10.80 11.16
C THR A 90 4.48 -10.33 11.46
N PRO A 91 5.43 -10.34 10.50
CA PRO A 91 6.74 -9.75 10.73
C PRO A 91 6.53 -8.28 11.08
N GLN A 92 6.73 -7.90 12.34
CA GLN A 92 6.63 -6.51 12.75
C GLN A 92 7.75 -5.74 12.05
N SER A 93 7.40 -4.69 11.31
CA SER A 93 8.40 -3.82 10.68
C SER A 93 9.22 -3.13 11.77
N ILE A 94 10.54 -3.24 11.69
CA ILE A 94 11.48 -2.66 12.65
C ILE A 94 11.65 -1.15 12.45
N CYS A 95 11.44 -0.68 11.22
CA CYS A 95 11.54 0.73 10.86
C CYS A 95 10.87 1.01 9.51
N GLN A 96 10.70 2.30 9.19
CA GLN A 96 10.17 2.78 7.92
C GLN A 96 11.19 3.69 7.24
N ILE A 97 11.37 3.49 5.94
CA ILE A 97 12.31 4.28 5.13
C ILE A 97 11.63 4.86 3.90
N LYS A 98 12.18 5.96 3.39
CA LYS A 98 11.87 6.53 2.09
C LYS A 98 13.07 6.35 1.16
N LEU A 99 12.86 5.80 -0.02
CA LEU A 99 13.93 5.65 -0.99
C LEU A 99 14.31 6.99 -1.62
N ILE A 100 15.61 7.19 -1.85
CA ILE A 100 16.13 8.37 -2.56
C ILE A 100 16.65 8.04 -3.97
N GLU A 101 16.55 6.76 -4.37
CA GLU A 101 16.82 6.25 -5.72
C GLU A 101 15.83 5.11 -6.05
N THR A 102 15.72 4.74 -7.33
CA THR A 102 15.05 3.50 -7.74
C THR A 102 15.98 2.31 -7.51
N LEU A 103 15.50 1.26 -6.83
CA LEU A 103 16.29 0.10 -6.46
C LEU A 103 15.75 -1.20 -7.07
N PHE A 104 16.63 -2.15 -7.31
CA PHE A 104 16.23 -3.51 -7.67
C PHE A 104 15.81 -4.27 -6.41
N LEU A 105 14.60 -4.82 -6.43
CA LEU A 105 14.18 -5.83 -5.47
C LEU A 105 14.81 -7.16 -5.86
N ARG A 106 15.50 -7.80 -4.94
CA ARG A 106 16.21 -9.07 -5.19
C ARG A 106 15.68 -10.22 -4.34
N ALA A 107 15.67 -11.43 -4.89
CA ALA A 107 15.27 -12.63 -4.15
C ALA A 107 16.20 -12.90 -2.96
N GLU A 108 17.50 -12.63 -3.15
CA GLU A 108 18.54 -12.74 -2.12
C GLU A 108 19.47 -11.53 -2.19
N PRO A 109 20.25 -11.24 -1.13
CA PRO A 109 21.35 -10.27 -1.19
C PRO A 109 22.26 -10.53 -2.40
N ALA A 110 22.38 -9.54 -3.29
CA ALA A 110 23.10 -9.63 -4.56
C ALA A 110 22.63 -10.76 -5.52
N GLY A 111 21.48 -11.39 -5.24
CA GLY A 111 20.88 -12.43 -6.07
C GLY A 111 20.05 -11.90 -7.23
N GLU A 112 19.17 -12.75 -7.78
CA GLU A 112 18.31 -12.42 -8.91
C GLU A 112 17.43 -11.18 -8.65
N ILE A 113 17.26 -10.35 -9.67
CA ILE A 113 16.36 -9.20 -9.67
C ILE A 113 14.95 -9.72 -9.95
N ILE A 114 14.05 -9.53 -8.99
CA ILE A 114 12.65 -9.99 -9.06
C ILE A 114 11.65 -8.83 -9.16
N GLY A 115 12.14 -7.59 -9.08
CA GLY A 115 11.31 -6.40 -9.21
C GLY A 115 12.11 -5.10 -9.11
N LEU A 116 11.37 -4.00 -9.13
CA LEU A 116 11.86 -2.64 -8.96
C LEU A 116 11.07 -1.94 -7.86
N VAL A 117 11.77 -1.22 -6.99
CA VAL A 117 11.20 -0.37 -5.95
C VAL A 117 11.51 1.07 -6.30
N TRP A 118 10.47 1.87 -6.48
CA TRP A 118 10.60 3.18 -7.11
C TRP A 118 11.19 4.22 -6.17
N LEU A 119 11.90 5.20 -6.76
CA LEU A 119 12.30 6.43 -6.11
C LEU A 119 11.15 7.04 -5.28
N TYR A 120 11.46 7.54 -4.07
CA TYR A 120 10.52 8.13 -3.11
C TYR A 120 9.45 7.19 -2.53
N SER A 121 9.48 5.90 -2.86
CA SER A 121 8.63 4.91 -2.19
C SER A 121 8.94 4.88 -0.69
N GLU A 122 7.89 4.82 0.11
CA GLU A 122 7.99 4.65 1.55
C GLU A 122 7.67 3.20 1.88
N VAL A 123 8.65 2.47 2.40
CA VAL A 123 8.57 1.02 2.59
C VAL A 123 8.92 0.61 4.03
N PRO A 124 8.18 -0.36 4.61
CA PRO A 124 8.55 -0.94 5.87
C PRO A 124 9.75 -1.88 5.70
N VAL A 125 10.68 -1.83 6.65
CA VAL A 125 11.78 -2.79 6.76
C VAL A 125 11.42 -3.82 7.81
N PHE A 126 11.50 -5.11 7.46
CA PHE A 126 11.20 -6.21 8.37
C PHE A 126 12.45 -6.86 8.93
N LYS A 127 13.54 -6.90 8.16
CA LYS A 127 14.83 -7.47 8.59
C LYS A 127 16.00 -6.74 7.94
N ILE A 128 17.12 -6.69 8.65
CA ILE A 128 18.40 -6.17 8.15
C ILE A 128 19.38 -7.33 8.05
N ARG A 129 20.04 -7.46 6.91
CA ARG A 129 21.09 -8.46 6.67
C ARG A 129 22.29 -7.81 6.01
N GLY A 130 23.22 -7.33 6.84
CA GLY A 130 24.36 -6.53 6.36
C GLY A 130 23.85 -5.26 5.68
N ASP A 131 24.23 -5.06 4.42
CA ASP A 131 23.84 -3.89 3.63
C ASP A 131 22.51 -4.05 2.88
N TRP A 132 21.67 -4.99 3.33
CA TRP A 132 20.40 -5.30 2.69
C TRP A 132 19.23 -5.17 3.65
N TYR A 133 18.13 -4.62 3.14
CA TYR A 133 16.84 -4.61 3.82
C TYR A 133 15.89 -5.58 3.18
N PHE A 134 15.28 -6.41 4.02
CA PHE A 134 14.15 -7.22 3.65
C PHE A 134 12.88 -6.40 3.81
N ILE A 135 12.19 -6.18 2.69
CA ILE A 135 10.98 -5.38 2.62
C ILE A 135 9.87 -6.16 1.90
N GLU A 136 8.66 -5.64 1.97
CA GLU A 136 7.56 -5.99 1.09
C GLU A 136 7.20 -4.76 0.25
N PHE A 137 7.07 -4.96 -1.05
CA PHE A 137 6.65 -3.93 -1.97
C PHE A 137 5.65 -4.51 -2.97
N GLN A 138 4.43 -3.97 -2.99
CA GLN A 138 3.35 -4.39 -3.89
C GLN A 138 3.06 -5.91 -3.86
N GLY A 139 3.15 -6.54 -2.68
CA GLY A 139 2.93 -7.98 -2.50
C GLY A 139 4.12 -8.87 -2.89
N GLN A 140 5.25 -8.30 -3.31
CA GLN A 140 6.52 -9.00 -3.47
C GLN A 140 7.42 -8.75 -2.27
N VAL A 141 8.02 -9.82 -1.75
CA VAL A 141 9.01 -9.74 -0.66
C VAL A 141 10.41 -9.96 -1.21
N GLY A 142 11.37 -9.20 -0.72
CA GLY A 142 12.75 -9.30 -1.18
C GLY A 142 13.70 -8.31 -0.54
N TYR A 143 14.91 -8.27 -1.08
CA TYR A 143 16.02 -7.49 -0.56
C TYR A 143 16.31 -6.27 -1.43
N ILE A 144 16.48 -5.11 -0.80
CA ILE A 144 16.98 -3.88 -1.44
C ILE A 144 18.27 -3.41 -0.77
N SER A 145 19.09 -2.65 -1.52
CA SER A 145 20.28 -2.01 -0.95
C SER A 145 19.89 -1.00 0.13
N ARG A 146 20.63 -1.01 1.23
CA ARG A 146 20.46 -0.11 2.35
C ARG A 146 20.90 1.32 2.02
N ASP A 147 21.83 1.52 1.09
CA ASP A 147 22.52 2.81 0.94
C ASP A 147 21.62 3.97 0.51
N TYR A 148 20.54 3.68 -0.21
CA TYR A 148 19.73 4.68 -0.89
C TYR A 148 18.41 4.98 -0.17
N ARG A 149 18.52 5.50 1.04
CA ARG A 149 17.36 5.74 1.92
C ARG A 149 17.45 7.02 2.75
N LYS A 150 16.28 7.45 3.19
CA LYS A 150 16.06 8.31 4.36
C LYS A 150 15.22 7.56 5.38
N VAL A 151 15.66 7.49 6.63
CA VAL A 151 14.86 6.91 7.72
C VAL A 151 13.73 7.87 8.08
N LEU A 152 12.50 7.35 8.15
CA LEU A 152 11.32 8.10 8.56
C LEU A 152 11.05 7.88 10.05
N TRP A 153 11.05 6.63 10.52
CA TRP A 153 10.95 6.26 11.92
C TRP A 153 11.53 4.86 12.17
N GLY A 154 11.84 4.54 13.45
CA GLY A 154 12.37 3.24 13.88
C GLY A 154 13.89 3.14 13.81
N ASP A 155 14.42 1.98 14.22
CA ASP A 155 15.86 1.70 14.17
C ASP A 155 16.20 0.88 12.91
N CYS A 156 16.82 1.56 11.94
CA CYS A 156 17.25 0.95 10.68
C CYS A 156 18.78 0.73 10.62
N ALA A 157 19.47 0.74 11.76
CA ALA A 157 20.94 0.63 11.82
C ALA A 157 21.46 -0.78 11.52
#